data_AF-A0A3P6CT43-F1
#
_entry.id   AF-A0A3P6CT43-F1
#
_cell.length_a   1.000
_cell.length_b   1.000
_cell.length_c   1.000
_cell.angle_alpha   90.00
_cell.angle_beta   90.00
_cell.angle_gamma   90.00
#
_symmetry.space_group_name_H-M   'P 1'
#
loop_
_entity.id
_entity.type
_entity.pdbx_description
1 polymer ?
#
loop_
_entity_poly.entity_id
_entity_poly.type
_entity_poly.pdbx_seq_one_letter_code
_entity_poly.pdbx_strand_id
1 'polypeptide(L)' 'MITRLHLYGKWIKKCDHGKIYQDITDENLALMRERLMETVIWPSDDSNSEVIS' A
#
# COMPACT_ATOMS: atom_id res chain seq x y z
N MET A 1 -35.98 -10.66 -15.34
CA MET A 1 -34.88 -11.50 -14.84
C MET A 1 -33.59 -10.70 -14.87
N ILE A 2 -32.87 -10.59 -13.76
CA ILE A 2 -31.55 -9.96 -13.72
C ILE A 2 -30.52 -10.99 -14.18
N THR A 3 -29.65 -10.63 -15.12
CA THR A 3 -28.63 -11.53 -15.68
C THR A 3 -27.22 -11.02 -15.38
N ARG A 4 -26.21 -11.90 -15.48
CA ARG A 4 -24.80 -11.52 -15.39
C ARG A 4 -24.45 -10.40 -16.37
N LEU A 5 -24.95 -10.48 -17.61
CA LEU A 5 -24.75 -9.45 -18.63
C LEU A 5 -25.38 -8.11 -18.23
N HIS A 6 -26.60 -8.14 -17.68
CA HIS A 6 -27.28 -6.94 -17.19
C HIS A 6 -26.49 -6.24 -16.08
N LEU A 7 -25.96 -7.01 -15.12
CA LEU A 7 -25.15 -6.47 -14.02
C LEU A 7 -23.81 -5.92 -14.50
N TYR A 8 -23.12 -6.64 -15.39
CA TYR A 8 -21.86 -6.18 -15.99
C TYR A 8 -22.05 -4.85 -16.72
N GLY A 9 -23.13 -4.71 -17.51
CA GLY A 9 -23.47 -3.48 -18.21
C GLY A 9 -23.72 -2.28 -17.27
N LYS A 10 -24.23 -2.52 -16.06
CA LYS A 10 -24.37 -1.46 -15.04
C LYS A 10 -23.04 -1.14 -14.37
N TRP A 11 -22.22 -2.14 -14.10
CA TRP A 11 -20.92 -1.97 -13.45
C TRP A 11 -19.94 -1.23 -14.35
N ILE A 12 -19.77 -1.64 -15.60
CA ILE A 12 -18.78 -1.05 -16.52
C ILE A 12 -19.04 0.44 -16.80
N LYS A 13 -20.31 0.87 -16.77
CA LYS A 13 -20.69 2.29 -16.93
C LYS A 13 -20.36 3.15 -15.70
N LYS A 14 -20.16 2.53 -14.54
CA LYS A 14 -19.81 3.21 -13.28
C LYS A 14 -18.35 3.01 -12.88
N CYS A 15 -17.68 2.03 -13.48
CA CYS A 15 -16.32 1.66 -13.16
C CYS A 15 -15.37 2.76 -13.63
N ASP A 16 -14.54 3.27 -12.71
CA ASP A 16 -13.45 4.17 -13.02
C ASP A 16 -12.13 3.41 -12.89
N HIS A 17 -11.57 3.00 -14.03
CA HIS A 17 -10.33 2.25 -14.08
C HIS A 17 -9.12 3.09 -13.63
N GLY A 18 -9.16 4.42 -13.80
CA GLY A 18 -8.11 5.32 -13.34
C GLY A 18 -8.08 5.42 -11.82
N LYS A 19 -9.27 5.51 -11.20
CA LYS A 19 -9.39 5.48 -9.74
C LYS A 19 -8.92 4.14 -9.16
N ILE A 20 -9.31 3.01 -9.76
CA ILE A 20 -8.83 1.69 -9.31
C ILE A 20 -7.30 1.61 -9.36
N TYR A 21 -6.68 2.13 -10.42
CA TYR A 21 -5.22 2.18 -10.53
C TYR A 21 -4.57 3.04 -9.44
N GLN A 22 -5.16 4.20 -9.16
CA GLN A 22 -4.70 5.07 -8.08
C GLN A 22 -4.84 4.39 -6.71
N ASP A 23 -6.00 3.80 -6.43
CA ASP A 23 -6.27 3.11 -5.16
C ASP A 23 -5.24 1.99 -4.90
N ILE A 24 -4.92 1.18 -5.94
CA ILE A 24 -3.88 0.14 -5.87
C ILE A 24 -2.50 0.76 -5.62
N THR A 25 -2.18 1.88 -6.28
CA THR A 25 -0.90 2.56 -6.12
C THR A 25 -0.72 3.10 -4.70
N ASP A 26 -1.78 3.68 -4.12
CA ASP A 26 -1.79 4.22 -2.78
C ASP A 26 -1.67 3.11 -1.72
N GLU A 27 -2.39 1.99 -1.91
CA GLU A 27 -2.29 0.81 -1.05
C GLU A 27 -0.88 0.22 -1.06
N ASN A 28 -0.26 0.08 -2.24
CA ASN A 28 1.11 -0.41 -2.36
C ASN A 28 2.12 0.50 -1.62
N LEU A 29 1.93 1.82 -1.71
CA LEU A 29 2.80 2.77 -1.01
C LEU A 29 2.63 2.66 0.51
N ALA A 30 1.39 2.51 1.01
CA ALA A 30 1.12 2.31 2.43
C ALA A 30 1.79 1.04 2.95
N LEU A 31 1.65 -0.08 2.23
CA LEU A 31 2.28 -1.35 2.59
C LEU A 31 3.81 -1.27 2.56
N MET A 32 4.40 -0.52 1.62
CA MET A 32 5.85 -0.30 1.62
C MET A 32 6.31 0.51 2.84
N ARG A 33 5.56 1.54 3.24
CA ARG A 33 5.86 2.33 4.44
C ARG A 33 5.81 1.47 5.70
N GLU A 34 4.78 0.63 5.83
CA GLU A 34 4.64 -0.30 6.96
C GLU A 34 5.84 -1.26 7.03
N ARG A 35 6.17 -1.94 5.93
CA ARG A 35 7.35 -2.82 5.86
C ARG A 35 8.65 -2.10 6.17
N LEU A 36 8.81 -0.85 5.70
CA LEU A 36 10.00 -0.07 6.02
C LEU A 36 10.08 0.22 7.52
N MET A 37 8.99 0.63 8.17
CA MET A 37 8.97 0.88 9.61
C MET A 37 9.33 -0.35 10.44
N GLU A 38 8.92 -1.55 10.01
CA GLU A 38 9.32 -2.81 10.67
C GLU A 38 10.82 -3.11 10.55
N THR A 39 11.43 -2.73 9.42
CA THR A 39 12.85 -3.00 9.14
C THR A 39 13.81 -1.91 9.60
N VAL A 40 13.32 -0.70 9.82
CA VAL A 40 14.14 0.43 10.28
C VAL A 40 14.49 0.21 11.75
N ILE A 41 15.69 -0.32 11.98
CA ILE A 41 16.36 -0.23 13.27
C ILE A 41 16.75 1.25 13.42
N TRP A 42 16.04 1.98 14.27
CA TRP A 42 16.51 3.29 14.70
C TRP A 42 17.83 3.07 15.45
N PRO A 43 18.94 3.72 15.05
CA PRO A 43 20.13 3.70 15.89
C PRO A 43 19.74 4.39 17.19
N SER A 44 19.52 3.60 18.24
CA SER A 44 19.36 4.11 19.60
C SER A 44 20.51 5.08 19.87
N ASP A 45 20.23 6.24 20.45
CA ASP A 45 21.25 7.20 20.95
C ASP A 45 22.20 6.58 22.01
N ASP A 46 22.07 5.28 22.29
CA ASP A 46 22.88 4.47 23.20
C ASP A 46 24.08 3.78 22.51
N SER A 47 24.58 4.25 21.36
CA SER A 47 25.96 3.95 20.95
C SER A 47 26.96 4.77 21.79
N ASN A 48 26.84 4.65 23.11
CA ASN A 48 27.75 5.17 24.10
C ASN A 48 28.95 4.21 24.16
N SER A 49 30.12 4.70 23.74
CA SER A 49 31.46 4.23 24.11
C SER A 49 31.73 2.71 24.13
N GLU A 50 32.17 2.15 23.02
CA GLU A 50 33.24 1.14 23.09
C GLU A 50 34.47 1.67 22.35
N VAL A 51 35.43 2.09 23.16
CA VAL A 51 36.81 2.36 22.79
C VAL A 51 37.36 1.08 22.17
N ILE A 52 37.61 1.08 20.87
CA ILE A 52 38.50 0.10 20.27
C ILE A 52 39.93 0.62 20.51
N SER A 53 40.50 0.18 21.63
CA SER A 53 41.94 0.21 21.93
C SER A 53 42.66 -0.96 21.29
#